data_AF-A0A835YNQ5-F1
#
_entry.id   AF-A0A835YNQ5-F1
#
_cell.length_a   1.000
_cell.length_b   1.000
_cell.length_c   1.000
_cell.angle_alpha   90.00
_cell.angle_beta   90.00
_cell.angle_gamma   90.00
#
_symmetry.space_group_name_H-M   'P 1'
#
loop_
_entity.id
_entity.type
_entity.pdbx_description
1 polymer ?
#
loop_
_entity_poly.entity_id
_entity_poly.type
_entity_poly.pdbx_seq_one_letter_code
_entity_poly.pdbx_strand_id
1 'polypeptide(L)' 'RCEKCAQALSRCALCEQPVRSLYVWCPGCGHGGHLHHMHEWFTQASACPTGCGHHCNLNLVLCEVP' A
#
# COMPACT_ATOMS: atom_id res chain seq x y z
N ARG A 1 -6.87 -14.13 -6.30
CA ARG A 1 -7.39 -13.83 -7.65
C ARG A 1 -8.77 -13.21 -7.48
N CYS A 2 -9.12 -12.17 -8.23
CA CYS A 2 -10.49 -11.62 -8.23
C CYS A 2 -11.43 -12.59 -8.95
N GLU A 3 -12.57 -12.91 -8.35
CA GLU A 3 -13.54 -13.85 -8.93
C GLU A 3 -14.29 -13.26 -10.14
N LYS A 4 -14.43 -11.93 -10.20
CA LYS A 4 -15.16 -11.24 -11.28
C LYS A 4 -14.33 -11.02 -12.55
N CYS A 5 -13.07 -10.63 -12.41
CA CYS A 5 -12.20 -10.29 -13.55
C CYS A 5 -11.00 -11.23 -13.73
N ALA A 6 -10.89 -12.29 -12.91
CA ALA A 6 -9.79 -13.26 -12.91
C ALA A 6 -8.38 -12.69 -12.69
N GLN A 7 -8.25 -11.40 -12.36
CA GLN A 7 -6.97 -10.72 -12.18
C GLN A 7 -6.29 -11.10 -10.86
N ALA A 8 -4.95 -11.11 -10.85
CA ALA A 8 -4.18 -11.31 -9.63
C ALA A 8 -4.45 -10.14 -8.66
N LEU A 9 -4.60 -10.45 -7.37
CA LEU A 9 -4.71 -9.43 -6.34
C LEU A 9 -3.30 -8.95 -6.00
N SER A 10 -3.14 -7.64 -5.83
CA SER A 10 -1.90 -7.07 -5.33
C SER A 10 -1.57 -7.65 -3.96
N ARG A 11 -0.29 -7.97 -3.72
CA ARG A 11 0.18 -8.46 -2.42
C ARG A 11 0.66 -7.28 -1.58
N CYS A 12 0.47 -7.36 -0.27
CA CYS A 12 1.02 -6.39 0.65
C CYS A 12 2.52 -6.58 0.83
N ALA A 13 3.30 -5.51 0.71
CA ALA A 13 4.76 -5.54 0.90
C ALA A 13 5.21 -5.95 2.31
N LEU A 14 4.34 -5.86 3.33
CA LEU A 14 4.69 -6.11 4.74
C LEU A 14 4.28 -7.50 5.22
N CYS A 15 3.09 -7.99 4.84
CA CYS A 15 2.60 -9.30 5.26
C CYS A 15 2.54 -10.34 4.14
N GLU A 16 2.86 -9.95 2.90
CA GLU A 16 2.88 -10.81 1.71
C GLU A 16 1.55 -11.48 1.34
N GLN A 17 0.47 -11.13 2.03
CA GLN A 17 -0.87 -11.63 1.76
C GLN A 17 -1.56 -10.82 0.65
N PRO A 18 -2.45 -11.44 -0.14
CA PRO A 18 -3.28 -10.73 -1.12
C PRO A 18 -4.18 -9.69 -0.44
N VAL A 19 -4.15 -8.46 -0.93
CA VAL A 19 -4.98 -7.38 -0.42
C VAL A 19 -6.39 -7.51 -0.98
N ARG A 20 -7.35 -7.85 -0.11
CA ARG A 20 -8.79 -7.92 -0.42
C ARG A 20 -9.56 -6.67 0.01
N SER A 21 -8.90 -5.77 0.73
CA SER A 21 -9.42 -4.50 1.24
C SER A 21 -8.75 -3.32 0.52
N LEU A 22 -8.72 -2.13 1.14
CA LEU A 22 -8.09 -0.96 0.53
C LEU A 22 -6.59 -1.18 0.34
N TYR A 23 -6.17 -1.07 -0.93
CA TYR A 23 -4.78 -1.10 -1.33
C TYR A 23 -4.27 0.32 -1.56
N VAL A 24 -3.19 0.68 -0.88
CA VAL A 24 -2.47 1.94 -1.09
C VAL A 24 -1.09 1.64 -1.62
N TRP A 25 -0.59 2.50 -2.51
CA TRP A 25 0.70 2.33 -3.17
C TRP A 25 1.34 3.66 -3.46
N CYS A 26 2.66 3.66 -3.64
CA CYS A 26 3.41 4.83 -4.03
C CYS A 26 3.48 4.92 -5.56
N PRO A 27 2.98 6.01 -6.18
CA PRO A 27 3.08 6.21 -7.62
C PRO A 27 4.52 6.23 -8.15
N GLY A 28 5.48 6.64 -7.32
CA GLY A 28 6.89 6.75 -7.68
C GLY A 28 7.66 5.43 -7.70
N CYS A 29 7.27 4.44 -6.88
CA CYS A 29 7.99 3.15 -6.82
C CYS A 29 7.13 1.92 -7.12
N GLY A 30 5.81 2.06 -7.27
CA GLY A 30 4.91 0.94 -7.55
C GLY A 30 4.59 0.05 -6.35
N HIS A 31 5.31 0.19 -5.22
CA HIS A 31 5.11 -0.66 -4.05
C HIS A 31 3.96 -0.18 -3.17
N GLY A 32 3.28 -1.14 -2.57
CA GLY A 32 2.01 -0.90 -1.88
C GLY A 32 1.57 -2.07 -1.00
N GLY A 33 0.47 -1.88 -0.30
CA GLY A 33 -0.10 -2.90 0.58
C GLY A 33 -1.39 -2.50 1.26
N HIS A 34 -1.77 -3.27 2.27
CA HIS A 34 -2.93 -2.96 3.10
C HIS A 34 -2.78 -1.55 3.69
N LEU A 35 -3.86 -0.76 3.66
CA LEU A 35 -3.90 0.58 4.25
C LEU A 35 -3.33 0.60 5.68
N HIS A 36 -3.78 -0.32 6.54
CA HIS A 36 -3.38 -0.33 7.95
C HIS A 36 -1.88 -0.60 8.13
N HIS A 37 -1.33 -1.63 7.48
CA HIS A 37 0.10 -1.92 7.57
C HIS A 37 0.95 -0.79 7.00
N MET A 38 0.53 -0.19 5.89
CA MET A 38 1.26 0.93 5.31
C MET A 38 1.20 2.16 6.20
N HIS A 39 0.03 2.49 6.73
CA HIS A 39 -0.11 3.57 7.70
C HIS A 39 0.78 3.35 8.92
N GLU A 40 0.75 2.17 9.54
CA GLU A 40 1.59 1.81 10.69
C GLU A 40 3.09 1.86 10.38
N TRP A 41 3.51 1.47 9.18
CA TRP A 41 4.91 1.60 8.76
C TRP A 41 5.32 3.06 8.63
N PHE A 42 4.49 3.88 7.97
CA PHE A 42 4.80 5.28 7.69
C PHE A 42 4.66 6.21 8.91
N THR A 43 4.17 5.73 10.06
CA THR A 43 4.31 6.46 11.34
C THR A 43 5.73 6.39 11.90
N GLN A 44 6.52 5.39 11.50
CA GLN A 44 7.86 5.13 12.05
C GLN A 44 8.99 5.30 11.02
N ALA A 45 8.71 5.14 9.73
CA ALA A 45 9.71 5.21 8.66
C ALA A 45 9.16 5.94 7.42
N SER A 46 10.00 6.71 6.73
CA SER A 46 9.64 7.34 5.44
C SER A 46 10.14 6.55 4.22
N ALA A 47 10.97 5.53 4.42
CA ALA A 47 11.49 4.69 3.36
C ALA A 47 10.49 3.60 2.96
N CYS A 48 10.51 3.20 1.69
CA CYS A 48 9.69 2.11 1.19
C CYS A 48 10.00 0.79 1.92
N PRO A 49 8.97 0.04 2.40
CA PRO A 49 9.20 -1.19 3.16
C PRO A 49 9.83 -2.33 2.34
N THR A 50 9.85 -2.23 1.02
CA THR A 50 10.51 -3.23 0.15
C THR A 50 12.02 -3.03 0.05
N GLY A 51 12.57 -1.96 0.62
CA GLY A 51 14.01 -1.67 0.54
C GLY A 51 14.47 -1.13 -0.82
N CYS A 52 13.56 -0.64 -1.67
CA CYS A 52 13.93 -0.13 -3.00
C CYS A 52 14.68 1.23 -3.00
N GLY A 53 14.92 1.82 -1.82
CA GLY A 53 15.62 3.09 -1.67
C GLY A 53 14.75 4.35 -1.88
N HIS A 54 13.48 4.20 -2.25
CA HIS A 54 12.58 5.34 -2.42
C HIS A 54 12.01 5.81 -1.07
N HIS A 55 11.99 7.12 -0.84
CA HIS A 55 11.28 7.73 0.30
C HIS A 55 9.83 7.98 -0.09
N CYS A 56 8.96 7.01 0.25
CA CYS A 56 7.55 7.09 -0.07
C CYS A 56 6.83 8.00 0.92
N ASN A 57 5.95 8.87 0.42
CA ASN A 57 5.04 9.64 1.25
C ASN A 57 3.64 9.05 1.15
N LEU A 58 3.12 8.52 2.26
CA LEU A 58 1.72 8.13 2.37
C LEU A 58 0.92 9.30 2.92
N ASN A 59 0.61 10.27 2.06
CA ASN A 59 -0.30 11.35 2.43
C ASN A 59 -1.74 10.86 2.22
N LEU A 60 -2.31 10.26 3.25
CA LEU A 60 -3.75 10.02 3.33
C LEU A 60 -4.40 11.37 3.64
N VAL A 61 -4.60 12.19 2.61
CA VAL A 61 -5.67 13.17 2.66
C VAL A 61 -6.93 12.32 2.74
N LEU A 62 -7.41 12.09 3.97
CA LEU A 62 -8.81 11.80 4.18
C LEU A 62 -9.52 13.04 3.64
N CYS A 63 -9.90 13.01 2.37
CA CYS A 63 -10.88 13.95 1.87
C CYS A 63 -12.10 13.72 2.74
N GLU A 64 -12.27 14.53 3.79
CA GLU A 64 -13.57 14.78 4.35
C GLU A 64 -14.37 15.33 3.17
N VAL A 65 -15.14 14.43 2.56
CA VAL A 65 -16.12 14.75 1.53
C VAL A 65 -17.15 15.64 2.25
N PRO A 66 -17.28 16.94 1.93
CA PRO A 66 -18.52 17.64 2.27
C PRO A 66 -19.70 17.04 1.48
#